data_AF-W2SLQ3-F1
#
_entry.id   AF-W2SLQ3-F1
#
_cell.length_a   1.000
_cell.length_b   1.000
_cell.length_c   1.000
_cell.angle_alpha   90.00
_cell.angle_beta   90.00
_cell.angle_gamma   90.00
#
_symmetry.space_group_name_H-M   'P 1'
#
loop_
_entity.id
_entity.type
_entity.pdbx_description
1 polymer ?
#
loop_
_entity_poly.entity_id
_entity_poly.type
_entity_poly.pdbx_seq_one_letter_code
_entity_poly.pdbx_strand_id
1 'polypeptide(L)'
;MKESVALISQSISGCSILTNIYLIYVYFACPVTIANDFAFVFLAIGPLRYREVGQVLIVIFALSFFTSLLIVANSFIYRYIQVCRAHLFARYSSLHVVAIVLFINIAIITNYLAIVYVVFWPNPTTIEQLSGEVLSMTGFNSSECAQFGASLTVC
;
A
#
# COMPACT_ATOMS: atom_id res chain seq x y z
N MET A 1 -24.00 26.18 -12.56
CA MET A 1 -23.07 25.68 -13.59
C MET A 1 -21.61 26.06 -13.33
N LYS A 2 -21.29 27.32 -12.97
CA LYS A 2 -19.91 27.73 -12.63
C LYS A 2 -19.34 27.03 -11.37
N GLU A 3 -20.17 26.77 -10.35
CA GLU A 3 -19.77 26.03 -9.14
C GLU A 3 -19.35 24.58 -9.42
N SER A 4 -20.08 23.87 -10.30
CA SER A 4 -19.77 22.48 -10.62
C SER A 4 -18.44 22.32 -11.36
N VAL A 5 -18.08 23.30 -12.21
CA VAL A 5 -16.79 23.30 -12.94
C VAL A 5 -15.62 23.61 -12.00
N ALA A 6 -15.81 24.51 -11.04
CA ALA A 6 -14.79 24.82 -10.03
C ALA A 6 -14.49 23.60 -9.13
N LEU A 7 -15.53 22.85 -8.73
CA LEU A 7 -15.39 21.68 -7.88
C LEU A 7 -14.70 20.50 -8.59
N ILE A 8 -14.99 20.32 -9.88
CA ILE A 8 -14.30 19.34 -10.74
C ILE A 8 -12.83 19.74 -10.92
N SER A 9 -12.54 21.02 -11.18
CA SER A 9 -11.17 21.52 -11.33
C SER A 9 -10.33 21.38 -10.04
N GLN A 10 -10.91 21.67 -8.88
CA GLN A 10 -10.26 21.47 -7.58
C GLN A 10 -10.01 19.98 -7.29
N SER A 11 -10.94 19.11 -7.65
CA SER A 11 -10.78 17.65 -7.49
C SER A 11 -9.67 17.09 -8.39
N ILE A 12 -9.58 17.59 -9.64
CA ILE A 12 -8.53 17.21 -10.59
C ILE A 12 -7.15 17.73 -10.13
N SER A 13 -7.08 18.98 -9.68
CA SER A 13 -5.85 19.57 -9.13
C SER A 13 -5.37 18.83 -7.88
N GLY A 14 -6.28 18.50 -6.96
CA GLY A 14 -5.98 17.68 -5.78
C GLY A 14 -5.47 16.29 -6.15
N CYS A 15 -6.15 15.60 -7.08
CA CYS A 15 -5.69 14.30 -7.58
C CYS A 15 -4.32 14.40 -8.27
N SER A 16 -4.04 15.47 -9.02
CA SER A 16 -2.76 15.67 -9.72
C SER A 16 -1.61 15.94 -8.75
N ILE A 17 -1.83 16.72 -7.69
CA ILE A 17 -0.83 16.96 -6.64
C ILE A 17 -0.54 15.65 -5.88
N LEU A 18 -1.58 14.90 -5.50
CA LEU A 18 -1.41 13.61 -4.84
C LEU A 18 -0.68 12.60 -5.74
N THR A 19 -0.96 12.61 -7.04
CA THR A 19 -0.28 11.75 -8.03
C THR A 19 1.19 12.15 -8.22
N ASN A 20 1.50 13.45 -8.23
CA ASN A 20 2.88 13.93 -8.34
C ASN A 20 3.69 13.68 -7.07
N ILE A 21 3.09 13.83 -5.88
CA ILE A 21 3.72 13.46 -4.61
C ILE A 21 3.94 11.93 -4.56
N TYR A 22 2.97 11.15 -5.01
CA TYR A 22 3.10 9.69 -5.16
C TYR A 22 4.18 9.30 -6.17
N LEU A 23 4.32 10.02 -7.29
CA LEU A 23 5.38 9.79 -8.27
C LEU A 23 6.76 10.15 -7.73
N ILE A 24 6.91 11.27 -7.03
CA ILE A 24 8.15 11.66 -6.34
C ILE A 24 8.51 10.61 -5.28
N TYR A 25 7.50 10.16 -4.53
CA TYR A 25 7.62 9.08 -3.57
C TYR A 25 8.12 7.79 -4.26
N VAL A 26 7.48 7.35 -5.34
CA VAL A 26 7.90 6.17 -6.12
C VAL A 26 9.31 6.35 -6.69
N TYR A 27 9.66 7.55 -7.15
CA TYR A 27 10.98 7.85 -7.72
C TYR A 27 12.11 7.72 -6.69
N PHE A 28 11.86 8.08 -5.44
CA PHE A 28 12.84 7.97 -4.36
C PHE A 28 12.77 6.67 -3.57
N ALA A 29 11.63 5.99 -3.56
CA ALA A 29 11.38 4.82 -2.74
C ALA A 29 11.33 3.51 -3.52
N CYS A 30 11.26 3.52 -4.87
CA CYS A 30 10.88 2.37 -5.72
C CYS A 30 11.42 1.06 -5.14
N PRO A 31 10.58 0.36 -4.35
CA PRO A 31 11.07 -0.81 -3.68
C PRO A 31 11.08 -1.92 -4.73
N VAL A 32 12.23 -2.55 -4.90
CA VAL A 32 12.27 -3.74 -5.73
C VAL A 32 11.60 -4.86 -4.96
N THR A 33 10.58 -5.42 -5.59
CA THR A 33 9.92 -6.61 -5.10
C THR A 33 10.68 -7.83 -5.58
N ILE A 34 11.22 -8.58 -4.63
CA ILE A 34 11.82 -9.89 -4.87
C ILE A 34 10.83 -10.91 -4.34
N ALA A 35 10.37 -11.78 -5.23
CA ALA A 35 9.50 -12.90 -4.90
C ALA A 35 10.15 -14.16 -5.44
N ASN A 36 10.45 -15.09 -4.55
CA ASN A 36 11.01 -16.39 -4.87
C ASN A 36 10.28 -17.47 -4.06
N ASP A 37 10.51 -18.75 -4.37
CA ASP A 37 9.62 -19.88 -4.08
C ASP A 37 9.00 -19.92 -2.67
N PHE A 38 9.66 -19.36 -1.64
CA PHE A 38 9.12 -19.24 -0.28
C PHE A 38 9.38 -17.90 0.42
N ALA A 39 9.91 -16.89 -0.30
CA ALA A 39 10.33 -15.64 0.29
C ALA A 39 9.85 -14.44 -0.53
N PHE A 40 9.40 -13.40 0.17
CA PHE A 40 8.91 -12.17 -0.43
C PHE A 40 9.52 -10.98 0.29
N VAL A 41 10.21 -10.12 -0.45
CA VAL A 41 10.86 -8.91 0.09
C VAL A 41 10.58 -7.71 -0.80
N PHE A 42 10.24 -6.60 -0.16
CA PHE A 42 10.36 -5.26 -0.71
C PHE A 42 11.66 -4.66 -0.19
N LEU A 43 12.54 -4.25 -1.10
CA LEU A 43 13.83 -3.64 -0.79
C LEU A 43 13.89 -2.21 -1.30
N ALA A 44 14.17 -1.24 -0.42
CA ALA A 44 14.38 0.14 -0.85
C ALA A 44 15.75 0.29 -1.56
N ILE A 45 15.75 0.64 -2.84
CA ILE A 45 16.99 0.80 -3.65
C ILE A 45 17.38 2.28 -3.85
N GLY A 46 16.50 3.22 -3.52
CA GLY A 46 16.72 4.64 -3.73
C GLY A 46 17.77 5.29 -2.80
N PRO A 47 17.97 6.62 -2.91
CA PRO A 47 18.95 7.35 -2.10
C PRO A 47 18.66 7.30 -0.59
N LEU A 48 17.42 6.99 -0.20
CA LEU A 48 17.01 6.75 1.19
C LEU A 48 16.95 5.25 1.54
N ARG A 49 17.81 4.43 0.93
CA ARG A 49 17.89 2.99 1.21
C ARG A 49 18.31 2.63 2.63
N TYR A 50 18.97 3.53 3.37
CA TYR A 50 19.51 3.18 4.70
C TYR A 50 18.41 2.85 5.71
N ARG A 51 18.67 1.81 6.51
CA ARG A 51 17.71 1.17 7.43
C ARG A 51 16.91 2.15 8.31
N GLU A 52 17.52 3.16 8.91
CA GLU A 52 16.82 4.02 9.88
C GLU A 52 15.70 4.89 9.27
N VAL A 53 15.96 5.51 8.12
CA VAL A 53 14.98 6.38 7.44
C VAL A 53 14.16 5.61 6.41
N GLY A 54 14.81 4.69 5.69
CA GLY A 54 14.18 3.88 4.66
C GLY A 54 13.10 2.94 5.21
N GLN A 55 13.25 2.45 6.45
CA GLN A 55 12.28 1.51 7.04
C GLN A 55 10.93 2.18 7.29
N VAL A 56 10.94 3.41 7.80
CA VAL A 56 9.71 4.18 7.99
C VAL A 56 9.07 4.47 6.63
N LEU A 57 9.88 4.82 5.64
CA LEU A 57 9.40 5.11 4.29
C LEU A 57 8.79 3.90 3.59
N ILE A 58 9.38 2.72 3.69
CA ILE A 58 8.86 1.49 3.07
C ILE A 58 7.56 1.02 3.74
N VAL A 59 7.41 1.24 5.05
CA VAL A 59 6.14 0.97 5.76
C VAL A 59 5.06 1.96 5.31
N ILE A 60 5.39 3.25 5.21
CA ILE A 60 4.48 4.28 4.67
C ILE A 60 4.11 3.94 3.21
N PHE A 61 5.03 3.40 2.41
CA PHE A 61 4.74 2.91 1.06
C PHE A 61 3.60 1.91 1.10
N ALA A 62 3.81 0.86 1.88
CA ALA A 62 2.99 -0.33 1.86
C ALA A 62 1.59 0.03 2.35
N LEU A 63 1.50 0.86 3.39
CA LEU A 63 0.23 1.42 3.87
C LEU A 63 -0.47 2.26 2.81
N SER A 64 0.25 3.13 2.11
CA SER A 64 -0.32 3.98 1.08
C SER A 64 -0.83 3.15 -0.11
N PHE A 65 -0.06 2.14 -0.54
CA PHE A 65 -0.41 1.23 -1.61
C PHE A 65 -1.68 0.44 -1.30
N PHE A 66 -1.75 -0.23 -0.15
CA PHE A 66 -2.93 -1.01 0.24
C PHE A 66 -4.16 -0.14 0.48
N THR A 67 -3.99 1.05 1.07
CA THR A 67 -5.11 2.00 1.25
C THR A 67 -5.63 2.47 -0.10
N SER A 68 -4.75 2.71 -1.07
CA SER A 68 -5.13 3.10 -2.43
C SER A 68 -5.93 1.99 -3.13
N LEU A 69 -5.49 0.74 -3.02
CA LEU A 69 -6.24 -0.42 -3.52
C LEU A 69 -7.63 -0.52 -2.88
N LEU A 70 -7.73 -0.29 -1.56
CA LEU A 70 -9.00 -0.32 -0.84
C LEU A 70 -9.95 0.79 -1.29
N ILE A 71 -9.44 2.02 -1.49
CA ILE A 71 -10.24 3.15 -2.01
C ILE A 71 -10.73 2.86 -3.42
N VAL A 72 -9.86 2.33 -4.28
CA VAL A 72 -10.20 1.96 -5.65
C VAL A 72 -11.27 0.86 -5.66
N ALA A 73 -11.13 -0.18 -4.85
CA ALA A 73 -12.12 -1.24 -4.70
C ALA A 73 -13.48 -0.70 -4.24
N ASN A 74 -13.51 0.14 -3.20
CA ASN A 74 -14.74 0.79 -2.73
C ASN A 74 -15.38 1.67 -3.82
N SER A 75 -14.58 2.39 -4.59
CA SER A 75 -15.05 3.21 -5.70
C SER A 75 -15.68 2.37 -6.82
N PHE A 76 -15.09 1.21 -7.13
CA PHE A 76 -15.65 0.25 -8.08
C PHE A 76 -16.98 -0.32 -7.58
N ILE A 77 -17.06 -0.75 -6.32
CA ILE A 77 -18.29 -1.27 -5.71
C ILE A 77 -19.41 -0.22 -5.77
N TYR A 78 -19.10 1.02 -5.39
CA TYR A 78 -20.06 2.11 -5.43
C TYR A 78 -20.60 2.35 -6.85
N ARG A 79 -19.71 2.48 -7.85
CA ARG A 79 -20.11 2.68 -9.25
C ARG A 79 -20.89 1.49 -9.81
N TYR A 80 -20.49 0.28 -9.46
CA TYR A 80 -21.20 -0.94 -9.85
C TYR A 80 -22.63 -0.96 -9.31
N ILE A 81 -22.82 -0.61 -8.03
CA ILE A 81 -24.16 -0.56 -7.43
C ILE A 81 -24.99 0.56 -8.08
N GLN A 82 -24.40 1.74 -8.30
CA GLN A 82 -25.09 2.87 -8.92
C GLN A 82 -25.59 2.55 -10.33
N VAL A 83 -24.77 1.90 -11.17
CA VAL A 83 -25.10 1.63 -12.58
C VAL A 83 -25.88 0.34 -12.77
N CYS A 84 -25.41 -0.77 -12.19
CA CYS A 84 -25.94 -2.11 -12.48
C CYS A 84 -27.04 -2.56 -11.51
N ARG A 85 -27.17 -1.89 -10.35
CA ARG A 85 -28.10 -2.25 -9.26
C ARG A 85 -28.75 -1.03 -8.63
N ALA A 86 -29.30 -0.12 -9.44
CA ALA A 86 -29.92 1.12 -8.98
C ALA A 86 -31.02 0.93 -7.91
N HIS A 87 -31.76 -0.19 -7.92
CA HIS A 87 -32.76 -0.49 -6.88
C HIS A 87 -32.15 -0.71 -5.48
N LEU A 88 -30.90 -1.18 -5.41
CA LEU A 88 -30.15 -1.35 -4.16
C LEU A 88 -29.43 -0.06 -3.75
N PHE A 89 -29.25 0.89 -4.66
CA PHE A 89 -28.50 2.12 -4.41
C PHE A 89 -29.10 2.95 -3.26
N ALA A 90 -30.43 3.07 -3.21
CA ALA A 90 -31.12 3.77 -2.11
C ALA A 90 -30.85 3.12 -0.74
N ARG A 91 -30.75 1.79 -0.69
CA ARG A 91 -30.42 1.04 0.53
C ARG A 91 -28.93 1.12 0.86
N TYR A 92 -28.07 1.07 -0.15
CA TYR A 92 -26.63 1.15 -0.01
C TYR A 92 -26.17 2.53 0.48
N SER A 93 -26.85 3.59 0.05
CA SER A 93 -26.61 4.96 0.52
C SER A 93 -27.21 5.24 1.90
N SER A 94 -27.87 4.27 2.55
CA SER A 94 -28.37 4.42 3.91
C SER A 94 -27.21 4.53 4.89
N LEU A 95 -27.38 5.38 5.92
CA LEU A 95 -26.39 5.61 6.96
C LEU A 95 -25.89 4.31 7.60
N HIS A 96 -26.78 3.33 7.80
CA HIS A 96 -26.45 2.05 8.41
C HIS A 96 -25.50 1.23 7.53
N VAL A 97 -25.74 1.19 6.21
CA VAL A 97 -24.89 0.43 5.29
C VAL A 97 -23.55 1.12 5.10
N VAL A 98 -23.52 2.45 5.01
CA VAL A 98 -22.27 3.23 4.99
C VAL A 98 -21.45 2.98 6.26
N ALA A 99 -22.08 2.97 7.44
CA ALA A 99 -21.40 2.67 8.70
C ALA A 99 -20.82 1.24 8.72
N ILE A 100 -21.56 0.25 8.20
CA ILE A 100 -21.08 -1.13 8.08
C ILE A 100 -19.88 -1.20 7.14
N VAL A 101 -19.94 -0.57 5.96
CA VAL A 101 -18.83 -0.54 4.99
C VAL A 101 -17.61 0.14 5.59
N LEU A 102 -17.79 1.24 6.33
CA LEU A 102 -16.71 1.93 7.04
C LEU A 102 -16.07 1.03 8.11
N PHE A 103 -16.88 0.32 8.90
CA PHE A 103 -16.38 -0.64 9.88
C PHE A 103 -15.57 -1.77 9.23
N ILE A 104 -16.06 -2.32 8.12
CA ILE A 104 -15.35 -3.36 7.35
C ILE A 104 -14.01 -2.82 6.84
N ASN A 105 -13.98 -1.62 6.28
CA ASN A 105 -12.74 -1.00 5.80
C ASN A 105 -11.73 -0.78 6.93
N ILE A 106 -12.18 -0.33 8.11
CA ILE A 106 -11.32 -0.21 9.30
C ILE A 106 -10.76 -1.57 9.68
N ALA A 107 -11.61 -2.61 9.76
CA ALA A 107 -11.17 -3.96 10.11
C ALA A 107 -10.12 -4.51 9.11
N ILE A 108 -10.30 -4.26 7.81
CA ILE A 108 -9.33 -4.64 6.77
C ILE A 108 -7.99 -3.91 6.99
N ILE A 109 -8.01 -2.61 7.25
CA ILE A 109 -6.80 -1.81 7.51
C ILE A 109 -6.09 -2.30 8.78
N THR A 110 -6.84 -2.56 9.87
CA THR A 110 -6.27 -3.08 11.11
C THR A 110 -5.65 -4.45 10.92
N ASN A 111 -6.33 -5.35 10.19
CA ASN A 111 -5.78 -6.67 9.86
C ASN A 111 -4.50 -6.55 9.03
N TYR A 112 -4.48 -5.65 8.05
CA TYR A 112 -3.29 -5.39 7.26
C TYR A 112 -2.13 -4.87 8.11
N LEU A 113 -2.37 -3.90 9.00
CA LEU A 113 -1.37 -3.40 9.94
C LEU A 113 -0.81 -4.51 10.85
N ALA A 114 -1.66 -5.44 11.30
CA ALA A 114 -1.22 -6.58 12.09
C ALA A 114 -0.29 -7.50 11.30
N ILE A 115 -0.61 -7.80 10.03
CA ILE A 115 0.25 -8.60 9.15
C ILE A 115 1.60 -7.89 8.91
N VAL A 116 1.56 -6.58 8.65
CA VAL A 116 2.77 -5.74 8.48
C VAL A 116 3.69 -5.85 9.69
N TYR A 117 3.12 -5.78 10.89
CA TYR A 117 3.88 -5.79 12.13
C TYR A 117 4.39 -7.19 12.52
N VAL A 118 3.57 -8.24 12.35
CA VAL A 118 3.88 -9.59 12.83
C VAL A 118 4.72 -10.36 11.81
N VAL A 119 4.36 -10.28 10.53
CA VAL A 119 4.87 -11.18 9.48
C VAL A 119 5.99 -10.53 8.68
N PHE A 120 5.80 -9.26 8.31
CA PHE A 120 6.70 -8.57 7.38
C PHE A 120 7.76 -7.70 8.05
N TRP A 121 7.68 -7.51 9.37
CA TRP A 121 8.66 -6.70 10.10
C TRP A 121 10.04 -7.37 10.06
N PRO A 122 11.12 -6.63 9.73
CA PRO A 122 12.43 -7.22 9.51
C PRO A 122 13.04 -7.75 10.82
N ASN A 123 13.02 -9.07 10.97
CA ASN A 123 13.69 -9.80 12.06
C ASN A 123 15.08 -10.26 11.59
N PRO A 124 16.16 -10.15 12.39
CA PRO A 124 17.50 -10.61 12.03
C PRO A 124 17.58 -11.97 11.33
N THR A 125 16.78 -12.96 11.75
CA THR A 125 16.70 -14.29 11.12
C THR A 125 16.22 -14.24 9.66
N THR A 126 15.17 -13.44 9.40
CA THR A 126 14.63 -13.21 8.06
C THR A 126 15.64 -12.46 7.18
N ILE A 127 16.34 -11.47 7.73
CA ILE A 127 17.38 -10.71 7.01
C ILE A 127 18.51 -11.61 6.52
N GLU A 128 18.99 -12.50 7.39
CA GLU A 128 20.09 -13.42 7.10
C GLU A 128 19.73 -14.39 5.97
N GLN A 129 18.54 -14.99 6.01
CA GLN A 129 18.08 -15.92 4.97
C GLN A 129 17.88 -15.24 3.62
N LEU A 130 17.36 -14.01 3.61
CA LEU A 130 17.13 -13.25 2.39
C LEU A 130 18.39 -12.56 1.85
N SER A 131 19.47 -12.49 2.65
CA SER A 131 20.69 -11.74 2.29
C SER A 131 21.35 -12.24 1.01
N GLY A 132 21.51 -13.57 0.86
CA GLY A 132 22.14 -14.16 -0.32
C GLY A 132 21.34 -13.90 -1.59
N GLU A 133 20.01 -13.95 -1.48
CA GLU A 133 19.12 -13.76 -2.62
C GLU A 133 19.04 -12.29 -3.04
N VAL A 134 18.86 -11.40 -2.07
CA VAL A 134 18.89 -9.94 -2.28
C VAL A 134 20.21 -9.51 -2.90
N LEU A 135 21.34 -10.04 -2.41
CA LEU A 135 22.66 -9.74 -2.94
C LEU A 135 22.79 -10.24 -4.39
N SER A 136 22.30 -11.45 -4.70
CA SER A 136 22.37 -12.01 -6.05
C SER A 136 21.54 -11.24 -7.07
N MET A 137 20.37 -10.72 -6.67
CA MET A 137 19.43 -10.07 -7.59
C MET A 137 19.67 -8.56 -7.71
N THR A 138 20.15 -7.91 -6.66
CA THR A 138 20.26 -6.44 -6.60
C THR A 138 21.68 -5.93 -6.43
N GLY A 139 22.62 -6.78 -6.01
CA GLY A 139 23.98 -6.39 -5.66
C GLY A 139 24.10 -5.63 -4.34
N PHE A 140 22.99 -5.46 -3.59
CA PHE A 140 22.98 -4.74 -2.31
C PHE A 140 22.99 -5.70 -1.11
N ASN A 141 23.59 -5.25 -0.01
CA ASN A 141 23.55 -5.96 1.26
C ASN A 141 22.19 -5.72 1.95
N SER A 142 21.43 -6.78 2.23
CA SER A 142 20.10 -6.70 2.83
C SER A 142 20.13 -6.10 4.24
N SER A 143 21.22 -6.27 4.99
CA SER A 143 21.34 -5.78 6.37
C SER A 143 21.46 -4.25 6.48
N GLU A 144 21.97 -3.61 5.43
CA GLU A 144 22.18 -2.15 5.38
C GLU A 144 20.98 -1.42 4.77
N CYS A 145 20.17 -2.14 4.00
CA CYS A 145 19.02 -1.60 3.30
C CYS A 145 17.74 -1.74 4.13
N ALA A 146 16.87 -0.76 4.01
CA ALA A 146 15.50 -0.85 4.48
C ALA A 146 14.76 -1.90 3.66
N GLN A 147 14.15 -2.83 4.36
CA GLN A 147 13.48 -3.96 3.74
C GLN A 147 12.26 -4.37 4.54
N PHE A 148 11.32 -4.97 3.83
CA PHE A 148 10.04 -5.36 4.37
C PHE A 148 9.62 -6.65 3.68
N GLY A 149 9.48 -7.75 4.43
CA GLY A 149 9.34 -9.04 3.79
C GLY A 149 9.23 -10.20 4.75
N ALA A 150 8.75 -11.32 4.23
CA ALA A 150 8.51 -12.54 4.98
C ALA A 150 9.06 -13.74 4.23
N SER A 151 9.43 -14.77 4.99
CA SER A 151 9.86 -16.06 4.45
C SER A 151 9.01 -17.15 5.09
N LEU A 152 8.30 -17.92 4.28
CA LEU A 152 7.42 -19.01 4.72
C LEU A 152 8.20 -20.20 5.28
N THR A 153 9.53 -20.24 5.16
CA THR A 153 10.39 -21.20 5.84
C THR A 153 10.57 -20.93 7.33
N VAL A 154 10.10 -19.78 7.85
CA VAL A 154 10.28 -19.36 9.26
C VAL A 154 8.95 -18.99 9.94
N CYS A 155 7.82 -19.08 9.23
CA CYS A 155 6.48 -18.91 9.82
C CYS A 155 5.95 -20.21 10.44
#